data_AF-A0A0L0F8K2-F1
#
_entry.id   AF-A0A0L0F8K2-F1
#
_cell.length_a   1.000
_cell.length_b   1.000
_cell.length_c   1.000
_cell.angle_alpha   90.00
_cell.angle_beta   90.00
_cell.angle_gamma   90.00
#
_symmetry.space_group_name_H-M   'P 1'
#
loop_
_entity.id
_entity.type
_entity.pdbx_description
1 polymer ?
#
loop_
_entity_poly.entity_id
_entity_poly.type
_entity_poly.pdbx_seq_one_letter_code
_entity_poly.pdbx_strand_id
1 'polypeptide(L)'
;CSKNFRGPTTLTTWELFRHWLLEMNAEIYTRINSDMEMNGRVPTQLTLSCSTMTSENKYDATPFSRTTPMAISRKTTVQDLTNECESLFLRRFPT
;
A
#
# COMPACT_ATOMS: atom_id res chain seq x y z
N CYS A 1 -2.55 6.25 2.78
CA CYS A 1 -1.18 6.66 3.12
C CYS A 1 -0.35 6.66 1.84
N SER A 2 0.66 7.53 1.72
CA SER A 2 1.56 7.59 0.56
C SER A 2 2.96 7.97 1.00
N LYS A 3 3.98 7.30 0.46
CA LYS A 3 5.39 7.63 0.71
C LYS A 3 6.16 7.70 -0.61
N ASN A 4 6.94 8.78 -0.76
CA ASN A 4 7.84 8.95 -1.89
C ASN A 4 9.25 8.53 -1.48
N PHE A 5 9.87 7.70 -2.30
CA PHE A 5 11.22 7.21 -2.13
C PHE A 5 12.10 7.87 -3.19
N ARG A 6 13.17 8.55 -2.78
CA ARG A 6 14.05 9.31 -3.70
C ARG A 6 15.51 8.87 -3.54
N GLY A 7 16.21 8.79 -4.66
CA GLY A 7 17.64 8.48 -4.72
C GLY A 7 17.98 7.18 -4.00
N PRO A 8 18.90 7.18 -3.01
CA PRO A 8 19.36 5.97 -2.34
C PRO A 8 18.28 5.27 -1.49
N THR A 9 17.13 5.92 -1.25
CA THR A 9 16.00 5.34 -0.52
C THR A 9 14.98 4.65 -1.42
N THR A 10 15.24 4.62 -2.73
CA THR A 10 14.38 3.92 -3.71
C THR A 10 14.22 2.46 -3.30
N LEU A 11 13.00 1.94 -3.40
CA LEU A 11 12.68 0.56 -3.08
C LEU A 11 13.23 -0.34 -4.19
N THR A 12 14.49 -0.78 -4.03
CA THR A 12 15.20 -1.58 -5.03
C THR A 12 15.06 -3.08 -4.81
N THR A 13 14.61 -3.52 -3.62
CA THR A 13 14.41 -4.93 -3.30
C THR A 13 13.00 -5.20 -2.80
N TRP A 14 12.56 -6.45 -2.92
CA TRP A 14 11.26 -6.90 -2.42
C TRP A 14 11.14 -6.72 -0.90
N GLU A 15 12.21 -6.98 -0.16
CA GLU A 15 12.24 -6.84 1.31
C GLU A 15 12.03 -5.39 1.73
N LEU A 16 12.66 -4.44 1.03
CA LEU A 16 12.47 -3.01 1.29
C LEU A 16 11.04 -2.58 0.96
N PHE A 17 10.51 -3.04 -0.18
CA PHE A 17 9.12 -2.79 -0.53
C PHE A 17 8.16 -3.33 0.53
N ARG A 18 8.34 -4.58 0.95
CA ARG A 18 7.51 -5.24 1.95
C ARG A 18 7.60 -4.58 3.32
N HIS A 19 8.79 -4.20 3.76
CA HIS A 19 8.99 -3.46 5.00
C HIS A 19 8.19 -2.15 5.01
N TRP A 20 8.34 -1.34 3.96
CA TRP A 20 7.61 -0.07 3.88
C TRP A 20 6.11 -0.24 3.69
N LEU A 21 5.68 -1.28 2.98
CA LEU A 21 4.27 -1.61 2.84
C LEU A 21 3.64 -1.95 4.19
N LEU A 22 4.35 -2.73 5.04
CA LEU A 22 3.91 -3.07 6.39
C LEU A 22 3.80 -1.84 7.28
N GLU A 23 4.80 -0.96 7.27
CA GLU A 23 4.77 0.31 8.03
C GLU A 23 3.59 1.20 7.61
N MET A 24 3.38 1.36 6.30
CA MET A 24 2.25 2.15 5.78
C MET A 24 0.90 1.53 6.14
N ASN A 25 0.79 0.20 6.10
CA ASN A 25 -0.45 -0.49 6.46
C ASN A 25 -0.73 -0.45 7.95
N ALA A 26 0.30 -0.44 8.81
CA ALA A 26 0.13 -0.24 10.25
C ALA A 26 -0.49 1.14 10.54
N GLU A 27 0.01 2.19 9.89
CA GLU A 27 -0.55 3.54 10.01
C GLU A 27 -1.99 3.63 9.48
N ILE A 28 -2.26 3.04 8.31
CA ILE A 28 -3.61 2.99 7.72
C ILE A 28 -4.57 2.27 8.66
N TYR A 29 -4.16 1.14 9.24
CA TYR A 29 -4.96 0.36 10.17
C TYR A 29 -5.36 1.18 11.41
N THR A 30 -4.41 1.90 12.02
CA THR A 30 -4.70 2.81 13.14
C THR A 30 -5.73 3.87 12.77
N ARG A 31 -5.58 4.50 11.60
CA ARG A 31 -6.53 5.53 11.12
C ARG A 31 -7.92 4.97 10.85
N ILE A 32 -8.00 3.79 10.23
CA ILE A 32 -9.25 3.10 9.91
C ILE A 32 -9.99 2.72 11.20
N ASN A 33 -9.30 2.14 12.18
CA ASN A 33 -9.92 1.78 13.46
C ASN A 33 -10.42 3.00 14.21
N SER A 34 -9.63 4.07 14.26
CA SER A 34 -10.05 5.33 14.89
C SER A 34 -11.29 5.91 14.20
N ASP A 35 -11.34 5.90 12.86
CA ASP A 35 -12.51 6.40 12.12
C ASP A 35 -13.76 5.51 12.30
N MET A 36 -13.57 4.19 12.40
CA MET A 36 -14.66 3.24 12.74
C MET A 36 -15.23 3.50 14.13
N GLU A 37 -14.38 3.74 15.12
CA GLU A 37 -14.80 3.99 16.51
C GLU A 37 -15.49 5.34 16.67
N MET A 38 -14.94 6.40 16.07
CA MET A 38 -15.47 7.76 16.22
C MET A 38 -16.70 8.00 15.35
N ASN A 39 -16.72 7.46 14.13
CA ASN A 39 -17.70 7.83 13.11
C ASN A 39 -18.52 6.65 12.58
N GLY A 40 -18.27 5.41 13.01
CA GLY A 40 -18.97 4.22 12.52
C GLY A 40 -18.74 3.91 11.04
N ARG A 41 -17.72 4.53 10.42
CA ARG A 41 -17.44 4.39 8.99
C ARG A 41 -16.55 3.20 8.72
N VAL A 42 -16.97 2.30 7.83
CA VAL A 42 -16.21 1.11 7.44
C VAL A 42 -15.71 1.28 5.99
N PRO A 43 -14.41 1.17 5.73
CA PRO A 43 -13.88 1.21 4.37
C PRO A 43 -14.29 -0.03 3.56
N THR A 44 -14.61 0.19 2.28
CA THR A 44 -15.12 -0.85 1.37
C THR A 44 -14.14 -1.20 0.25
N GLN A 45 -13.08 -0.41 0.08
CA GLN A 45 -12.11 -0.54 -1.00
C GLN A 45 -10.69 -0.22 -0.50
N LEU A 46 -9.72 -0.93 -1.07
CA LEU A 46 -8.30 -0.71 -0.87
C LEU A 46 -7.67 -0.41 -2.23
N THR A 47 -6.89 0.66 -2.30
CA THR A 47 -6.16 1.04 -3.53
C THR A 47 -4.67 1.06 -3.23
N LEU A 48 -3.90 0.28 -3.99
CA LEU A 48 -2.44 0.33 -4.02
C LEU A 48 -2.00 1.11 -5.26
N SER A 49 -1.15 2.11 -5.05
CA SER A 49 -0.52 2.88 -6.12
C SER A 49 0.98 2.92 -5.91
N CYS A 50 1.74 2.66 -6.97
CA CYS A 50 3.19 2.88 -7.00
C CYS A 50 3.62 3.53 -8.31
N SER A 51 4.72 4.26 -8.24
CA SER A 51 5.32 4.91 -9.40
C SER A 51 6.79 4.57 -9.44
N THR A 52 7.26 4.13 -10.59
CA THR A 52 8.69 3.93 -10.86
C THR A 52 9.33 5.27 -11.19
N MET A 53 10.62 5.40 -10.88
CA MET A 53 11.43 6.51 -11.35
C MET A 53 12.34 6.01 -12.47
N THR A 54 12.46 6.81 -13.51
CA THR A 54 13.42 6.62 -14.60
C THR A 54 14.84 6.97 -14.14
N SER A 55 15.84 6.60 -14.95
CA SER A 55 17.25 6.95 -14.73
C SER A 55 17.50 8.47 -14.70
N GLU A 56 16.59 9.28 -15.24
CA GLU A 56 16.65 10.75 -15.21
C GLU A 56 16.03 11.37 -13.94
N ASN A 57 15.73 10.55 -12.92
CA ASN A 57 14.99 10.98 -11.71
C ASN A 57 13.60 11.59 -12.01
N LYS A 58 13.00 11.24 -13.14
CA LYS A 58 11.61 11.60 -13.46
C LYS A 58 10.70 10.42 -13.14
N TYR A 59 9.55 10.67 -12.55
CA TYR A 59 8.51 9.64 -12.39
C TYR A 59 8.06 9.15 -13.76
N ASP A 60 7.86 7.85 -13.88
CA ASP A 60 7.28 7.25 -15.07
C ASP A 60 5.88 7.80 -15.31
N ALA A 61 5.53 8.00 -16.58
CA ALA A 61 4.28 8.65 -16.99
C ALA A 61 3.04 7.81 -16.62
N THR A 62 3.21 6.49 -16.47
CA THR A 62 2.12 5.56 -16.15
C THR A 62 2.36 4.90 -14.80
N PRO A 63 1.85 5.47 -13.69
CA PRO A 63 1.92 4.82 -12.39
C PRO A 63 1.08 3.54 -12.37
N PHE A 64 1.56 2.52 -11.67
CA PHE A 64 0.76 1.35 -11.36
C PHE A 64 -0.27 1.73 -10.30
N SER A 65 -1.54 1.48 -10.57
CA SER A 65 -2.61 1.64 -9.59
C SER A 65 -3.64 0.53 -9.74
N ARG A 66 -3.99 -0.12 -8.63
CA ARG A 66 -5.02 -1.15 -8.57
C ARG A 66 -5.86 -1.00 -7.33
N THR A 67 -7.15 -1.24 -7.50
CA THR A 67 -8.15 -1.19 -6.44
C THR A 67 -8.80 -2.55 -6.30
N THR A 68 -9.02 -2.97 -5.06
CA THR A 68 -9.73 -4.20 -4.71
C THR A 68 -10.84 -3.86 -3.71
N PRO A 69 -12.02 -4.49 -3.81
CA PRO A 69 -12.99 -4.45 -2.74
C PRO A 69 -12.37 -5.06 -1.47
N MET A 70 -12.52 -4.40 -0.34
CA MET A 70 -12.04 -4.94 0.93
C MET A 70 -13.11 -4.72 1.99
N ALA A 71 -13.69 -5.82 2.46
CA ALA A 71 -14.58 -5.82 3.61
C ALA A 71 -13.75 -5.82 4.89
N ILE A 72 -13.24 -4.65 5.27
CA ILE A 72 -12.49 -4.51 6.52
C ILE A 72 -13.45 -4.72 7.68
N SER A 73 -13.11 -5.65 8.57
CA SER A 73 -13.85 -5.93 9.79
C SER A 73 -12.95 -5.67 10.99
N ARG A 74 -13.53 -5.69 12.21
CA ARG A 74 -12.74 -5.61 13.46
C ARG A 74 -11.73 -6.74 13.63
N LYS A 75 -11.81 -7.81 12.83
CA LYS A 75 -10.85 -8.93 12.84
C LYS A 75 -9.73 -8.75 11.82
N THR A 76 -9.85 -7.81 10.90
CA THR A 76 -8.82 -7.54 9.89
C THR A 76 -7.56 -7.06 10.60
N THR A 77 -6.42 -7.64 10.24
CA THR A 77 -5.12 -7.30 10.80
C THR A 77 -4.30 -6.46 9.82
N VAL A 78 -3.22 -5.85 10.31
CA VAL A 78 -2.21 -5.20 9.45
C VAL A 78 -1.62 -6.19 8.43
N GLN A 79 -1.49 -7.46 8.83
CA GLN A 79 -0.96 -8.50 7.94
C GLN A 79 -1.92 -8.79 6.79
N ASP A 80 -3.23 -8.80 7.04
CA ASP A 80 -4.24 -9.02 5.99
C ASP A 80 -4.21 -7.90 4.94
N LEU A 81 -4.11 -6.65 5.40
CA LEU A 81 -3.93 -5.47 4.53
C LEU A 81 -2.66 -5.59 3.68
N THR A 82 -1.58 -6.07 4.31
CA THR A 82 -0.30 -6.24 3.64
C THR A 82 -0.34 -7.34 2.60
N ASN A 83 -0.91 -8.49 2.93
CA ASN A 83 -1.05 -9.62 2.00
C ASN A 83 -1.91 -9.23 0.78
N GLU A 84 -2.98 -8.47 0.97
CA GLU A 84 -3.83 -8.02 -0.13
C GLU A 84 -3.08 -7.04 -1.06
N CYS A 85 -2.36 -6.07 -0.48
CA CYS A 85 -1.50 -5.17 -1.25
C CYS A 85 -0.38 -5.92 -1.99
N GLU A 86 0.27 -6.90 -1.35
CA GLU A 86 1.27 -7.75 -2.00
C GLU A 86 0.67 -8.52 -3.17
N SER A 87 -0.52 -9.12 -3.00
CA SER A 87 -1.24 -9.80 -4.08
C SER A 87 -1.51 -8.87 -5.24
N LEU A 88 -1.97 -7.64 -4.98
CA LEU A 88 -2.21 -6.64 -6.02
C LEU A 88 -0.92 -6.29 -6.78
N PHE A 89 0.19 -6.11 -6.08
CA PHE A 89 1.48 -5.78 -6.68
C PHE A 89 1.99 -6.95 -7.55
N LEU A 90 2.00 -8.16 -7.01
CA LEU A 90 2.55 -9.35 -7.67
C LEU A 90 1.75 -9.76 -8.92
N ARG A 91 0.44 -9.44 -8.99
CA ARG A 91 -0.35 -9.61 -10.23
C ARG A 91 0.20 -8.81 -11.41
N ARG A 92 0.91 -7.70 -11.16
CA ARG A 92 1.51 -6.85 -12.20
C ARG A 92 3.01 -7.08 -12.37
N PHE A 93 3.69 -7.36 -11.26
CA PHE A 93 5.15 -7.54 -11.18
C PHE A 93 5.44 -8.89 -10.52
N PRO A 94 5.29 -10.01 -11.27
CA PRO A 94 5.68 -11.32 -10.75
C PRO A 94 7.18 -11.35 -10.48
N THR A 95 7.56 -11.94 -9.34
CA THR A 95 8.95 -12.18 -8.93
C THR A 95 9.61 -13.30 -9.71
#